data_AF-A0A357V708-F1
#
_entry.id   AF-A0A357V708-F1
#
_cell.length_a   1.000
_cell.length_b   1.000
_cell.length_c   1.000
_cell.angle_alpha   90.00
_cell.angle_beta   90.00
_cell.angle_gamma   90.00
#
_symmetry.space_group_name_H-M   'P 1'
#
loop_
_entity.id
_entity.type
_entity.pdbx_description
1 polymer ?
#
loop_
_entity_poly.entity_id
_entity_poly.type
_entity_poly.pdbx_seq_one_letter_code
_entity_poly.pdbx_strand_id
1 'polypeptide(L)'
;MYEQALDAVRANYTPLSPNTFLKRAARVYPNHPSVVHGAKRFTWGETYTRVRKLASALSKRGIGHLDTVAIMGANTPEMYEATFAVPMAGAVINTLNVRLDAEAIAFCLNHGEAKLLLTDTEFAPTVKAALALIGRDIPVIDIVDSEAGHEHVTLGETDYESLLAEGDEDYPWDLPKDEWQAISLNYTSGTTGDPKGVVYHHRGAYLNAVSNAVGWNMAHHPVYLWTLPMFHCNGWC
;
A
#
# COMPACT_ATOMS: atom_id res chain seq x y z
N MET A 1 39.79 15.86 2.13
CA MET A 1 39.71 16.53 0.81
C MET A 1 38.46 16.08 0.06
N TYR A 2 38.28 14.78 -0.19
CA TYR A 2 37.17 14.29 -1.03
C TYR A 2 35.75 14.49 -0.47
N GLU A 3 35.57 14.68 0.84
CA GLU A 3 34.25 14.89 1.47
C GLU A 3 34.02 16.34 1.96
N GLN A 4 34.87 17.28 1.54
CA GLN A 4 34.70 18.69 1.93
C GLN A 4 33.60 19.36 1.10
N ALA A 5 32.69 20.08 1.76
CA ALA A 5 31.58 20.81 1.15
C ALA A 5 30.63 19.95 0.28
N LEU A 6 30.49 18.66 0.63
CA LEU A 6 29.53 17.73 0.01
C LEU A 6 28.34 17.42 0.93
N ASP A 7 28.10 18.25 1.95
CA ASP A 7 26.98 18.06 2.86
C ASP A 7 25.65 18.04 2.11
N ALA A 8 24.77 17.14 2.54
CA ALA A 8 23.40 17.09 2.07
C ALA A 8 22.63 18.30 2.61
N VAL A 9 22.14 19.14 1.70
CA VAL A 9 21.30 20.29 1.99
C VAL A 9 20.03 20.21 1.15
N ARG A 10 19.01 20.99 1.51
CA ARG A 10 17.73 20.99 0.78
C ARG A 10 17.86 21.23 -0.73
N ALA A 11 18.89 21.95 -1.18
CA ALA A 11 19.10 22.27 -2.59
C ALA A 11 19.68 21.11 -3.42
N ASN A 12 20.40 20.15 -2.81
CA ASN A 12 21.09 19.05 -3.50
C ASN A 12 20.64 17.65 -3.05
N TYR A 13 19.74 17.55 -2.05
CA TYR A 13 19.26 16.28 -1.52
C TYR A 13 17.73 16.22 -1.51
N THR A 14 17.19 15.06 -1.88
CA THR A 14 15.78 14.70 -1.72
C THR A 14 15.70 13.19 -1.46
N PRO A 15 15.02 12.75 -0.40
CA PRO A 15 14.86 11.34 -0.09
C PRO A 15 14.19 10.58 -1.24
N LEU A 16 14.73 9.40 -1.56
CA LEU A 16 14.15 8.52 -2.56
C LEU A 16 12.93 7.81 -2.00
N SER A 17 11.80 7.92 -2.71
CA SER A 17 10.55 7.23 -2.37
C SER A 17 9.69 7.00 -3.63
N PRO A 18 9.07 5.82 -3.79
CA PRO A 18 8.15 5.54 -4.90
C PRO A 18 7.00 6.52 -5.04
N ASN A 19 6.56 7.17 -3.94
CA ASN A 19 5.51 8.19 -3.97
C ASN A 19 5.85 9.38 -4.90
N THR A 20 7.13 9.63 -5.15
CA THR A 20 7.56 10.66 -6.11
C THR A 20 7.16 10.33 -7.55
N PHE A 21 7.10 9.05 -7.92
CA PHE A 21 6.65 8.62 -9.25
C PHE A 21 5.18 8.92 -9.47
N LEU A 22 4.31 8.58 -8.51
CA LEU A 22 2.88 8.87 -8.59
C LEU A 22 2.64 10.39 -8.70
N LYS A 23 3.29 11.19 -7.84
CA LYS A 23 3.21 12.66 -7.89
C LYS A 23 3.61 13.21 -9.26
N ARG A 24 4.71 12.69 -9.83
CA ARG A 24 5.18 13.11 -11.15
C ARG A 24 4.20 12.72 -12.25
N ALA A 25 3.68 11.49 -12.24
CA ALA A 25 2.74 11.00 -13.23
C ALA A 25 1.46 11.85 -13.25
N ALA A 26 0.89 12.14 -12.08
CA ALA A 26 -0.29 13.00 -11.95
C ALA A 26 -0.04 14.44 -12.42
N ARG A 27 1.16 14.98 -12.19
CA ARG A 27 1.51 16.34 -12.64
C ARG A 27 1.77 16.44 -14.15
N VAL A 28 2.44 15.44 -14.72
CA VAL A 28 2.91 15.50 -16.12
C VAL A 28 1.88 14.91 -17.08
N TYR A 29 1.15 13.88 -16.65
CA TYR A 29 0.18 13.15 -17.46
C TYR A 29 -1.18 13.02 -16.76
N PRO A 30 -1.79 14.11 -16.26
CA PRO A 30 -2.97 14.05 -15.40
C PRO A 30 -4.13 13.28 -16.03
N ASN A 31 -4.34 13.42 -17.34
CA ASN A 31 -5.46 12.84 -18.08
C ASN A 31 -5.11 11.48 -18.74
N HIS A 32 -3.88 10.98 -18.56
CA HIS A 32 -3.50 9.69 -19.13
C HIS A 32 -4.02 8.55 -18.24
N PRO A 33 -4.52 7.44 -18.82
CA PRO A 33 -4.96 6.28 -18.04
C PRO A 33 -3.87 5.77 -17.08
N SER A 34 -4.29 5.44 -15.85
CA SER A 34 -3.46 4.86 -14.78
C SER A 34 -3.91 3.46 -14.40
N VAL A 35 -5.22 3.25 -14.18
CA VAL A 35 -5.80 2.00 -13.70
C VAL A 35 -7.01 1.61 -14.55
N VAL A 36 -7.08 0.32 -14.87
CA VAL A 36 -8.17 -0.31 -15.58
C VAL A 36 -8.54 -1.59 -14.81
N HIS A 37 -9.75 -1.62 -14.24
CA HIS A 37 -10.29 -2.78 -13.52
C HIS A 37 -11.77 -2.95 -13.85
N GLY A 38 -12.14 -3.99 -14.61
CA GLY A 38 -13.54 -4.20 -15.00
C GLY A 38 -14.16 -3.01 -15.71
N ALA A 39 -15.18 -2.37 -15.11
CA ALA A 39 -15.74 -1.10 -15.56
C ALA A 39 -15.01 0.16 -15.03
N LYS A 40 -14.27 0.07 -13.92
CA LYS A 40 -13.53 1.19 -13.30
C LYS A 40 -12.37 1.63 -14.20
N ARG A 41 -12.27 2.93 -14.46
CA ARG A 41 -11.19 3.57 -15.21
C ARG A 41 -10.73 4.79 -14.44
N PHE A 42 -9.43 4.90 -14.20
CA PHE A 42 -8.85 6.09 -13.59
C PHE A 42 -7.73 6.65 -14.47
N THR A 43 -7.58 7.95 -14.40
CA THR A 43 -6.43 8.70 -14.90
C THR A 43 -5.40 8.91 -13.78
N TRP A 44 -4.17 9.28 -14.12
CA TRP A 44 -3.15 9.55 -13.10
C TRP A 44 -3.53 10.67 -12.13
N GLY A 45 -4.25 11.70 -12.60
CA GLY A 45 -4.79 12.75 -11.76
C GLY A 45 -5.79 12.22 -10.73
N GLU A 46 -6.76 11.43 -11.19
CA GLU A 46 -7.78 10.82 -10.33
C GLU A 46 -7.17 9.86 -9.31
N THR A 47 -6.26 8.98 -9.74
CA THR A 47 -5.58 8.05 -8.83
C THR A 47 -4.78 8.79 -7.76
N TYR A 48 -4.06 9.85 -8.11
CA TYR A 48 -3.32 10.63 -7.13
C TYR A 48 -4.25 11.34 -6.13
N THR A 49 -5.38 11.89 -6.60
CA THR A 49 -6.40 12.44 -5.72
C THR A 49 -6.94 11.38 -4.75
N ARG A 50 -7.30 10.20 -5.25
CA ARG A 50 -7.80 9.09 -4.41
C ARG A 50 -6.76 8.64 -3.38
N VAL A 51 -5.50 8.50 -3.77
CA VAL A 51 -4.39 8.18 -2.86
C VAL A 51 -4.22 9.26 -1.77
N ARG A 52 -4.31 10.56 -2.10
CA ARG A 52 -4.24 11.64 -1.10
C ARG A 52 -5.41 11.59 -0.13
N LYS A 53 -6.62 11.35 -0.64
CA LYS A 53 -7.81 11.21 0.20
C LYS A 53 -7.67 10.03 1.17
N LEU A 54 -7.19 8.87 0.69
CA LEU A 54 -6.96 7.72 1.57
C LEU A 54 -5.90 8.05 2.65
N ALA A 55 -4.77 8.64 2.27
CA ALA A 55 -3.73 9.04 3.23
C ALA A 55 -4.27 10.01 4.29
N SER A 56 -5.10 10.98 3.87
CA SER A 56 -5.79 11.91 4.76
C SER A 56 -6.72 11.20 5.73
N ALA A 57 -7.56 10.29 5.23
CA ALA A 57 -8.54 9.57 6.03
C ALA A 57 -7.85 8.65 7.06
N LEU A 58 -6.78 7.96 6.66
CA LEU A 58 -5.93 7.17 7.56
C LEU A 58 -5.33 8.05 8.67
N SER A 59 -4.78 9.21 8.30
CA SER A 59 -4.21 10.18 9.24
C SER A 59 -5.25 10.71 10.24
N LYS A 60 -6.47 11.04 9.77
CA LYS A 60 -7.60 11.43 10.64
C LYS A 60 -8.02 10.33 11.61
N ARG A 61 -7.79 9.06 11.25
CA ARG A 61 -8.02 7.87 12.09
C ARG A 61 -6.82 7.51 12.97
N GLY A 62 -5.83 8.39 13.06
CA GLY A 62 -4.69 8.27 13.98
C GLY A 62 -3.53 7.43 13.46
N ILE A 63 -3.54 7.06 12.18
CA ILE A 63 -2.40 6.39 11.53
C ILE A 63 -1.34 7.42 11.19
N GLY A 64 -0.11 7.19 11.64
CA GLY A 64 1.00 8.10 11.37
C GLY A 64 2.34 7.41 11.19
N HIS A 65 3.38 8.05 11.71
CA HIS A 65 4.76 7.65 11.49
C HIS A 65 5.04 6.22 11.95
N LEU A 66 5.44 5.35 11.01
CA LEU A 66 5.80 3.95 11.20
C LEU A 66 4.69 3.06 11.79
N ASP A 67 3.45 3.54 11.79
CA ASP A 67 2.31 2.70 12.11
C ASP A 67 2.08 1.67 11.01
N THR A 68 1.68 0.46 11.37
CA THR A 68 1.39 -0.58 10.39
C THR A 68 -0.08 -0.57 9.98
N VAL A 69 -0.35 -0.42 8.69
CA VAL A 69 -1.66 -0.67 8.09
C VAL A 69 -1.59 -1.98 7.33
N ALA A 70 -2.36 -2.97 7.78
CA ALA A 70 -2.45 -4.25 7.10
C ALA A 70 -3.47 -4.19 5.97
N ILE A 71 -3.22 -4.96 4.90
CA ILE A 71 -4.18 -5.14 3.81
C ILE A 71 -4.24 -6.60 3.37
N MET A 72 -5.43 -7.17 3.25
CA MET A 72 -5.68 -8.48 2.66
C MET A 72 -6.70 -8.33 1.53
N GLY A 73 -6.25 -8.37 0.29
CA GLY A 73 -7.12 -8.14 -0.86
C GLY A 73 -6.57 -8.72 -2.16
N ALA A 74 -7.46 -8.82 -3.15
CA ALA A 74 -7.11 -9.19 -4.51
C ALA A 74 -6.37 -8.04 -5.21
N ASN A 75 -6.03 -8.22 -6.49
CA ASN A 75 -5.42 -7.18 -7.31
C ASN A 75 -6.48 -6.16 -7.75
N THR A 76 -6.92 -5.31 -6.81
CA THR A 76 -7.95 -4.29 -7.04
C THR A 76 -7.35 -2.87 -7.02
N PRO A 77 -8.07 -1.85 -7.53
CA PRO A 77 -7.63 -0.46 -7.41
C PRO A 77 -7.34 -0.01 -5.97
N GLU A 78 -8.10 -0.52 -5.00
CA GLU A 78 -7.95 -0.20 -3.58
C GLU A 78 -6.61 -0.72 -3.02
N MET A 79 -6.19 -1.93 -3.41
CA MET A 79 -4.86 -2.48 -3.08
C MET A 79 -3.73 -1.64 -3.69
N TYR A 80 -3.92 -1.19 -4.93
CA TYR A 80 -2.96 -0.32 -5.61
C TYR A 80 -2.85 1.06 -4.96
N GLU A 81 -3.98 1.68 -4.63
CA GLU A 81 -4.04 2.97 -3.97
C GLU A 81 -3.41 2.91 -2.57
N ALA A 82 -3.71 1.87 -1.78
CA ALA A 82 -3.15 1.66 -0.44
C ALA A 82 -1.61 1.60 -0.45
N THR A 83 -1.02 0.99 -1.50
CA THR A 83 0.43 0.88 -1.68
C THR A 83 1.15 2.24 -1.71
N PHE A 84 0.47 3.30 -2.16
CA PHE A 84 0.99 4.67 -2.11
C PHE A 84 0.46 5.46 -0.91
N ALA A 85 -0.81 5.27 -0.55
CA ALA A 85 -1.49 6.09 0.45
C ALA A 85 -0.97 5.83 1.87
N VAL A 86 -0.71 4.57 2.21
CA VAL A 86 -0.17 4.20 3.52
C VAL A 86 1.22 4.82 3.72
N PRO A 87 2.20 4.67 2.80
CA PRO A 87 3.46 5.42 2.87
C PRO A 87 3.29 6.95 2.80
N MET A 88 2.27 7.45 2.10
CA MET A 88 1.97 8.89 2.03
C MET A 88 1.50 9.44 3.38
N ALA A 89 0.85 8.62 4.20
CA ALA A 89 0.52 8.93 5.59
C ALA A 89 1.73 8.78 6.54
N GLY A 90 2.90 8.34 6.04
CA GLY A 90 4.10 8.06 6.82
C GLY A 90 4.10 6.69 7.51
N ALA A 91 3.14 5.83 7.17
CA ALA A 91 2.93 4.51 7.71
C ALA A 91 3.56 3.40 6.85
N VAL A 92 3.58 2.18 7.37
CA VAL A 92 4.12 0.98 6.73
C VAL A 92 2.96 0.11 6.26
N ILE A 93 2.93 -0.23 4.98
CA ILE A 93 1.92 -1.17 4.45
C ILE A 93 2.33 -2.61 4.73
N ASN A 94 1.45 -3.39 5.37
CA ASN A 94 1.63 -4.83 5.57
C ASN A 94 0.68 -5.61 4.68
N THR A 95 1.17 -6.11 3.54
CA THR A 95 0.32 -6.86 2.61
C THR A 95 0.28 -8.34 3.01
N LEU A 96 -0.93 -8.83 3.27
CA LEU A 96 -1.18 -10.18 3.74
C LEU A 96 -1.47 -11.13 2.57
N ASN A 97 -0.94 -12.35 2.66
CA ASN A 97 -1.17 -13.36 1.65
C ASN A 97 -2.56 -13.98 1.81
N VAL A 98 -3.40 -13.79 0.79
CA VAL A 98 -4.81 -14.24 0.79
C VAL A 98 -4.98 -15.76 0.90
N ARG A 99 -3.90 -16.53 0.74
CA ARG A 99 -3.89 -18.00 0.81
C ARG A 99 -3.51 -18.54 2.19
N LEU A 100 -3.19 -17.68 3.14
CA LEU A 100 -2.88 -18.09 4.52
C LEU A 100 -4.16 -18.43 5.29
N ASP A 101 -4.03 -19.31 6.27
CA ASP A 101 -5.09 -19.61 7.23
C ASP A 101 -5.24 -18.50 8.28
N ALA A 102 -6.31 -18.59 9.08
CA ALA A 102 -6.66 -17.58 10.05
C ALA A 102 -5.59 -17.43 11.14
N GLU A 103 -4.96 -18.52 11.57
CA GLU A 103 -3.88 -18.55 12.55
C GLU A 103 -2.65 -17.78 12.05
N ALA A 104 -2.21 -18.02 10.82
CA ALA A 104 -1.08 -17.31 10.23
C ALA A 104 -1.40 -15.83 9.98
N ILE A 105 -2.63 -15.49 9.58
CA ILE A 105 -3.06 -14.09 9.44
C ILE A 105 -3.07 -13.40 10.81
N ALA A 106 -3.62 -14.04 11.84
CA ALA A 106 -3.64 -13.51 13.20
C ALA A 106 -2.22 -13.27 13.73
N PHE A 107 -1.30 -14.23 13.48
CA PHE A 107 0.11 -14.05 13.78
C PHE A 107 0.69 -12.81 13.09
N CYS A 108 0.47 -12.65 11.77
CA CYS A 108 1.00 -11.51 11.02
C CYS A 108 0.45 -10.16 11.50
N LEU A 109 -0.84 -10.11 11.87
CA LEU A 109 -1.50 -8.91 12.42
C LEU A 109 -0.94 -8.52 13.79
N ASN A 110 -0.62 -9.50 14.65
CA ASN A 110 -0.03 -9.27 15.96
C ASN A 110 1.46 -8.94 15.88
N HIS A 111 2.24 -9.75 15.17
CA HIS A 111 3.68 -9.54 15.00
C HIS A 111 3.99 -8.24 14.24
N GLY A 112 3.15 -7.87 13.29
CA GLY A 112 3.27 -6.60 12.56
C GLY A 112 2.67 -5.40 13.30
N GLU A 113 2.10 -5.62 14.49
CA GLU A 113 1.43 -4.59 15.30
C GLU A 113 0.42 -3.75 14.50
N ALA A 114 -0.36 -4.42 13.62
CA ALA A 114 -1.31 -3.74 12.74
C ALA A 114 -2.26 -2.84 13.55
N LYS A 115 -2.36 -1.56 13.18
CA LYS A 115 -3.27 -0.60 13.80
C LYS A 115 -4.60 -0.47 13.07
N LEU A 116 -4.64 -0.87 11.80
CA LEU A 116 -5.83 -0.86 10.95
C LEU A 116 -5.69 -1.96 9.91
N LEU A 117 -6.81 -2.60 9.54
CA LEU A 117 -6.88 -3.61 8.49
C LEU A 117 -7.82 -3.14 7.37
N LEU A 118 -7.30 -3.09 6.15
CA LEU A 118 -8.09 -3.03 4.93
C LEU A 118 -8.32 -4.47 4.44
N THR A 119 -9.56 -4.90 4.19
CA THR A 119 -9.80 -6.27 3.73
C THR A 119 -10.83 -6.35 2.63
N ASP A 120 -10.54 -7.11 1.59
CA ASP A 120 -11.54 -7.51 0.61
C ASP A 120 -12.59 -8.40 1.27
N THR A 121 -13.87 -8.10 1.01
CA THR A 121 -15.00 -8.89 1.47
C THR A 121 -14.96 -10.35 1.00
N GLU A 122 -14.24 -10.64 -0.09
CA GLU A 122 -13.98 -12.02 -0.55
C GLU A 122 -13.34 -12.88 0.54
N PHE A 123 -12.47 -12.28 1.36
CA PHE A 123 -11.69 -12.98 2.39
C PHE A 123 -12.28 -12.83 3.79
N ALA A 124 -13.49 -12.28 3.90
CA ALA A 124 -14.14 -12.03 5.17
C ALA A 124 -14.23 -13.27 6.09
N PRO A 125 -14.52 -14.49 5.61
CA PRO A 125 -14.54 -15.67 6.49
C PRO A 125 -13.20 -15.93 7.21
N THR A 126 -12.07 -15.86 6.47
CA THR A 126 -10.73 -16.07 7.02
C THR A 126 -10.34 -14.92 7.94
N VAL A 127 -10.60 -13.67 7.53
CA VAL A 127 -10.27 -12.49 8.34
C VAL A 127 -11.06 -12.44 9.63
N LYS A 128 -12.36 -12.77 9.59
CA LYS A 128 -13.19 -12.86 10.79
C LYS A 128 -12.63 -13.88 11.80
N ALA A 129 -12.22 -15.05 11.31
CA ALA A 129 -11.59 -16.06 12.16
C ALA A 129 -10.26 -15.55 12.73
N ALA A 130 -9.43 -14.87 11.94
CA ALA A 130 -8.16 -14.31 12.41
C ALA A 130 -8.37 -13.22 13.47
N LEU A 131 -9.33 -12.32 13.27
CA LEU A 131 -9.67 -11.25 14.23
C LEU A 131 -10.12 -11.81 15.58
N ALA A 132 -10.79 -12.98 15.60
CA ALA A 132 -11.14 -13.66 16.85
C ALA A 132 -9.91 -14.22 17.60
N LEU A 133 -8.79 -14.45 16.92
CA LEU A 133 -7.56 -15.03 17.48
C LEU A 133 -6.55 -13.98 17.96
N ILE A 134 -6.60 -12.74 17.47
CA ILE A 134 -5.57 -11.73 17.79
C ILE A 134 -5.64 -11.21 19.23
N GLY A 135 -6.76 -11.40 19.94
CA GLY A 135 -6.92 -11.01 21.34
C GLY A 135 -6.99 -9.49 21.59
N ARG A 136 -7.19 -8.70 20.54
CA ARG A 136 -7.36 -7.24 20.59
C ARG A 136 -8.24 -6.79 19.42
N ASP A 137 -8.89 -5.63 19.56
CA ASP A 137 -9.65 -5.05 18.46
C ASP A 137 -8.74 -4.19 17.56
N ILE A 138 -8.94 -4.29 16.25
CA ILE A 138 -8.35 -3.39 15.26
C ILE A 138 -9.46 -2.88 14.34
N PRO A 139 -9.49 -1.60 13.97
CA PRO A 139 -10.41 -1.08 12.95
C PRO A 139 -10.27 -1.84 11.64
N VAL A 140 -11.41 -2.24 11.06
CA VAL A 140 -11.49 -2.92 9.77
C VAL A 140 -12.22 -2.02 8.78
N ILE A 141 -11.70 -1.93 7.56
CA ILE A 141 -12.32 -1.25 6.44
C ILE A 141 -12.53 -2.28 5.32
N ASP A 142 -13.77 -2.40 4.88
CA ASP A 142 -14.13 -3.38 3.86
C ASP A 142 -13.85 -2.83 2.45
N ILE A 143 -13.16 -3.62 1.63
CA ILE A 143 -12.98 -3.41 0.19
C ILE A 143 -14.06 -4.23 -0.51
N VAL A 144 -14.92 -3.54 -1.25
CA VAL A 144 -16.01 -4.14 -2.00
C VAL A 144 -15.66 -4.09 -3.49
N ASP A 145 -15.12 -5.19 -4.02
CA ASP A 145 -14.85 -5.29 -5.46
C ASP A 145 -16.12 -5.62 -6.24
N SER A 146 -16.61 -4.65 -7.00
CA SER A 146 -17.78 -4.78 -7.87
C SER A 146 -17.64 -5.85 -8.96
N GLU A 147 -16.41 -6.28 -9.26
CA GLU A 147 -16.13 -7.27 -10.31
C GLU A 147 -16.05 -8.70 -9.79
N ALA A 148 -16.01 -8.91 -8.47
CA ALA A 148 -15.66 -10.21 -7.90
C ALA A 148 -16.82 -11.23 -7.90
N GLY A 149 -18.04 -10.78 -8.22
CA GLY A 149 -19.19 -11.65 -8.55
C GLY A 149 -19.72 -12.53 -7.42
N HIS A 150 -19.35 -12.25 -6.17
CA HIS A 150 -19.76 -12.99 -4.98
C HIS A 150 -20.51 -12.11 -3.96
N GLU A 151 -21.12 -12.74 -2.94
CA GLU A 151 -21.80 -12.02 -1.87
C GLU A 151 -20.80 -11.33 -0.95
N HIS A 152 -20.96 -10.02 -0.77
CA HIS A 152 -20.08 -9.22 0.07
C HIS A 152 -20.47 -9.36 1.54
N VAL A 153 -19.56 -9.90 2.34
CA VAL A 153 -19.70 -9.99 3.79
C VAL A 153 -18.89 -8.86 4.42
N THR A 154 -19.58 -7.93 5.07
CA THR A 154 -18.93 -6.81 5.77
C THR A 154 -18.43 -7.23 7.15
N LEU A 155 -17.22 -6.80 7.48
CA LEU A 155 -16.61 -7.00 8.80
C LEU A 155 -16.38 -5.67 9.52
N GLY A 156 -16.13 -4.61 8.77
CA GLY A 156 -15.85 -3.28 9.27
C GLY A 156 -17.10 -2.45 9.55
N GLU A 157 -16.88 -1.28 10.16
CA GLU A 157 -17.93 -0.27 10.35
C GLU A 157 -18.19 0.55 9.09
N THR A 158 -17.26 0.53 8.14
CA THR A 158 -17.32 1.31 6.90
C THR A 158 -16.57 0.61 5.77
N ASP A 159 -16.90 0.99 4.54
CA ASP A 159 -16.22 0.53 3.33
C ASP A 159 -15.15 1.53 2.85
N TYR A 160 -14.33 1.07 1.89
CA TYR A 160 -13.21 1.81 1.36
C TYR A 160 -13.61 3.13 0.66
N GLU A 161 -14.71 3.14 -0.10
CA GLU A 161 -15.15 4.35 -0.81
C GLU A 161 -15.73 5.39 0.17
N SER A 162 -16.40 4.93 1.22
CA SER A 162 -16.88 5.77 2.33
C SER A 162 -15.70 6.37 3.10
N LEU A 163 -14.67 5.58 3.41
CA LEU A 163 -13.42 6.07 3.99
C LEU A 163 -12.76 7.13 3.10
N LEU A 164 -12.70 6.89 1.79
CA LEU A 164 -12.16 7.86 0.83
C LEU A 164 -12.96 9.17 0.83
N ALA A 165 -14.28 9.14 1.05
CA ALA A 165 -15.10 10.33 1.10
C ALA A 165 -14.78 11.23 2.32
N GLU A 166 -14.26 10.65 3.41
CA GLU A 166 -13.79 11.40 4.59
C GLU A 166 -12.45 12.13 4.33
N GLY A 167 -11.71 11.70 3.31
CA GLY A 167 -10.38 12.20 2.99
C GLY A 167 -10.36 13.57 2.32
N ASP A 168 -9.31 14.34 2.59
CA ASP A 168 -9.03 15.61 1.90
C ASP A 168 -8.21 15.36 0.62
N GLU A 169 -8.71 15.83 -0.53
CA GLU A 169 -7.96 15.75 -1.79
C GLU A 169 -6.71 16.63 -1.79
N ASP A 170 -6.68 17.64 -0.93
CA ASP A 170 -5.59 18.58 -0.71
C ASP A 170 -4.68 18.24 0.48
N TYR A 171 -4.74 16.99 0.95
CA TYR A 171 -3.88 16.49 2.02
C TYR A 171 -2.39 16.82 1.80
N PRO A 172 -1.76 17.60 2.71
CA PRO A 172 -0.33 17.86 2.64
C PRO A 172 0.42 16.60 3.07
N TRP A 173 1.29 16.11 2.20
CA TRP A 173 2.16 14.98 2.50
C TRP A 173 3.60 15.32 2.18
N ASP A 174 4.51 14.74 2.96
CA ASP A 174 5.95 14.92 2.85
C ASP A 174 6.64 13.59 2.52
N LEU A 175 7.87 13.69 2.01
CA LEU A 175 8.74 12.54 1.84
C LEU A 175 9.24 12.06 3.21
N PRO A 176 9.64 10.77 3.33
CA PRO A 176 10.28 10.29 4.55
C PRO A 176 11.50 11.15 4.87
N LYS A 177 11.76 11.43 6.15
CA LYS A 177 12.95 12.21 6.55
C LYS A 177 14.24 11.47 6.23
N ASP A 178 14.17 10.15 6.23
CA ASP A 178 15.25 9.25 5.89
C ASP A 178 14.70 8.16 4.96
N GLU A 179 15.30 8.03 3.79
CA GLU A 179 14.92 7.03 2.78
C GLU A 179 15.20 5.57 3.21
N TRP A 180 15.87 5.35 4.35
CA TRP A 180 15.99 4.05 5.01
C TRP A 180 14.81 3.71 5.92
N GLN A 181 13.85 4.63 6.09
CA GLN A 181 12.60 4.34 6.80
C GLN A 181 11.81 3.24 6.10
N ALA A 182 11.11 2.43 6.90
CA ALA A 182 10.28 1.34 6.42
C ALA A 182 9.14 1.88 5.55
N ILE A 183 8.89 1.22 4.41
CA ILE A 183 7.78 1.51 3.51
C ILE A 183 6.75 0.39 3.51
N SER A 184 7.21 -0.85 3.66
CA SER A 184 6.34 -2.03 3.67
C SER A 184 6.91 -3.17 4.51
N LEU A 185 5.99 -4.02 4.95
CA LEU A 185 6.23 -5.27 5.65
C LEU A 185 5.55 -6.40 4.85
N ASN A 186 6.28 -7.48 4.60
CA ASN A 186 5.72 -8.69 4.02
C ASN A 186 6.15 -9.89 4.85
N TYR A 187 5.39 -10.98 4.77
CA TYR A 187 5.75 -12.23 5.43
C TYR A 187 6.13 -13.29 4.42
N THR A 188 7.21 -14.00 4.72
CA THR A 188 7.59 -15.23 4.00
C THR A 188 7.12 -16.42 4.82
N SER A 189 6.60 -17.44 4.15
CA SER A 189 6.06 -18.64 4.83
C SER A 189 7.09 -19.37 5.67
N GLY A 190 8.39 -19.19 5.39
CA GLY A 190 9.47 -19.93 6.04
C GLY A 190 9.39 -21.43 5.74
N THR A 191 10.52 -22.13 5.73
CA THR A 191 10.51 -23.60 5.61
C THR A 191 10.31 -24.29 6.96
N THR A 192 10.40 -23.53 8.05
CA THR A 192 10.27 -23.97 9.45
C THR A 192 9.80 -22.81 10.32
N GLY A 193 8.83 -23.09 11.20
CA GLY A 193 8.30 -22.16 12.21
C GLY A 193 7.29 -21.14 11.68
N ASP A 194 7.02 -20.12 12.49
CA ASP A 194 6.11 -19.03 12.15
C ASP A 194 6.62 -18.19 10.96
N PRO A 195 5.71 -17.49 10.24
CA PRO A 195 6.08 -16.59 9.15
C PRO A 195 7.12 -15.55 9.57
N LYS A 196 8.07 -15.24 8.68
CA LYS A 196 9.15 -14.28 8.94
C LYS A 196 8.87 -12.95 8.25
N GLY A 197 8.81 -11.88 9.05
CA GLY A 197 8.63 -10.52 8.57
C GLY A 197 9.87 -10.01 7.81
N VAL A 198 9.63 -9.44 6.64
CA VAL A 198 10.62 -8.81 5.77
C VAL A 198 10.21 -7.35 5.59
N VAL A 199 11.04 -6.45 6.09
CA VAL A 199 10.80 -4.99 6.03
C VAL A 199 11.58 -4.41 4.87
N TYR A 200 10.89 -3.68 4.00
CA TYR A 200 11.49 -2.89 2.93
C TYR A 200 11.57 -1.44 3.35
N HIS A 201 12.54 -0.71 2.79
CA HIS A 201 12.68 0.72 3.00
C HIS A 201 12.46 1.50 1.69
N HIS A 202 12.13 2.79 1.80
CA HIS A 202 11.78 3.64 0.67
C HIS A 202 12.85 3.67 -0.44
N ARG A 203 14.13 3.79 -0.06
CA ARG A 203 15.27 3.76 -1.01
C ARG A 203 15.32 2.46 -1.80
N GLY A 204 15.13 1.32 -1.12
CA GLY A 204 15.20 -0.01 -1.73
C GLY A 204 14.09 -0.19 -2.76
N ALA A 205 12.86 0.16 -2.38
CA ALA A 205 11.71 0.14 -3.29
C ALA A 205 11.91 1.09 -4.49
N TYR A 206 12.37 2.31 -4.26
CA TYR A 206 12.66 3.27 -5.35
C TYR A 206 13.69 2.72 -6.34
N LEU A 207 14.82 2.19 -5.85
CA LEU A 207 15.88 1.65 -6.69
C LEU A 207 15.42 0.39 -7.43
N ASN A 208 14.60 -0.46 -6.79
CA ASN A 208 14.02 -1.64 -7.42
C ASN A 208 13.10 -1.25 -8.58
N ALA A 209 12.18 -0.30 -8.37
CA ALA A 209 11.29 0.20 -9.42
C ALA A 209 12.06 0.74 -10.65
N VAL A 210 13.11 1.55 -10.43
CA VAL A 210 13.96 2.06 -11.52
C VAL A 210 14.72 0.92 -12.21
N SER A 211 15.28 0.00 -11.43
CA SER A 211 16.02 -1.15 -11.97
C SER A 211 15.11 -2.05 -12.81
N ASN A 212 13.86 -2.26 -12.41
CA ASN A 212 12.89 -3.06 -13.16
C ASN A 212 12.51 -2.37 -14.48
N ALA A 213 12.24 -1.07 -14.44
CA ALA A 213 11.91 -0.30 -15.65
C ALA A 213 13.05 -0.37 -16.71
N VAL A 214 14.30 -0.25 -16.25
CA VAL A 214 15.48 -0.38 -17.12
C VAL A 214 15.69 -1.83 -17.56
N GLY A 215 15.65 -2.79 -16.64
CA GLY A 215 15.92 -4.19 -16.92
C GLY A 215 14.92 -4.82 -17.90
N TRP A 216 13.67 -4.36 -17.88
CA TRP A 216 12.63 -4.82 -18.80
C TRP A 216 12.56 -3.99 -20.10
N ASN A 217 13.40 -2.97 -20.24
CA ASN A 217 13.35 -2.01 -21.35
C ASN A 217 11.93 -1.44 -21.55
N MET A 218 11.29 -1.01 -20.45
CA MET A 218 9.91 -0.53 -20.49
C MET A 218 9.80 0.68 -21.42
N ALA A 219 8.95 0.56 -22.43
CA ALA A 219 8.62 1.68 -23.31
C ALA A 219 7.89 2.78 -22.54
N HIS A 220 7.80 3.97 -23.14
CA HIS A 220 6.94 5.02 -22.60
C HIS A 220 5.47 4.58 -22.62
N HIS A 221 4.75 4.89 -21.56
CA HIS A 221 3.32 4.60 -21.40
C HIS A 221 2.94 3.13 -21.65
N PRO A 222 3.59 2.17 -20.97
CA PRO A 222 3.27 0.77 -21.15
C PRO A 222 1.89 0.46 -20.56
N VAL A 223 1.15 -0.44 -21.21
CA VAL A 223 -0.04 -1.06 -20.63
C VAL A 223 0.41 -2.37 -20.00
N TYR A 224 0.42 -2.42 -18.67
CA TYR A 224 0.84 -3.59 -17.91
C TYR A 224 -0.36 -4.31 -17.29
N LEU A 225 -0.49 -5.60 -17.56
CA LEU A 225 -1.51 -6.45 -16.94
C LEU A 225 -0.92 -7.09 -15.67
N TRP A 226 -1.51 -6.78 -14.52
CA TRP A 226 -1.03 -7.25 -13.23
C TRP A 226 -1.54 -8.67 -12.91
N THR A 227 -0.84 -9.68 -13.40
CA THR A 227 -1.22 -11.10 -13.20
C THR A 227 -0.68 -11.72 -11.92
N LEU A 228 0.39 -11.14 -11.34
CA LEU A 228 1.00 -11.63 -10.10
C LEU A 228 0.29 -11.04 -8.88
N PRO A 229 0.12 -11.75 -7.75
CA PRO A 229 -0.58 -11.18 -6.62
C PRO A 229 0.19 -10.02 -5.99
N MET A 230 -0.45 -8.86 -5.82
CA MET A 230 0.17 -7.64 -5.30
C MET A 230 0.69 -7.77 -3.87
N PHE A 231 0.20 -8.75 -3.09
CA PHE A 231 0.72 -9.02 -1.75
C PHE A 231 2.08 -9.76 -1.75
N HIS A 232 2.48 -10.40 -2.86
CA HIS A 232 3.81 -10.99 -2.96
C HIS A 232 4.81 -9.88 -3.27
N CYS A 233 5.80 -9.65 -2.39
CA CYS A 233 6.84 -8.63 -2.55
C CYS A 233 6.28 -7.25 -2.98
N ASN A 234 5.11 -6.86 -2.45
CA ASN A 234 4.36 -5.65 -2.85
C ASN A 234 4.17 -5.50 -4.37
N GLY A 235 3.94 -6.62 -5.05
CA GLY A 235 3.71 -6.65 -6.48
C GLY A 235 4.99 -6.61 -7.34
N TRP A 236 6.15 -6.87 -6.73
CA TRP A 236 7.45 -7.07 -7.39
C TRP A 236 8.01 -5.78 -8.02
N CYS A 237 7.67 -4.61 -7.47
CA CYS A 237 8.17 -3.32 -7.92
C CYS A 237 8.23 -2.27 -6.80
#